data_AF-A0ABD5ZLG8-F1
#
_entry.id   AF-A0ABD5ZLG8-F1
#
_cell.length_a   1.000
_cell.length_b   1.000
_cell.length_c   1.000
_cell.angle_alpha   90.00
_cell.angle_beta   90.00
_cell.angle_gamma   90.00
#
_symmetry.space_group_name_H-M   'P 1'
#
loop_
_entity.id
_entity.type
_entity.pdbx_description
1 polymer ?
#
loop_
_entity_poly.entity_id
_entity_poly.type
_entity_poly.pdbx_seq_one_letter_code
_entity_poly.pdbx_strand_id
1 'polypeptide(L)'
;MQTHIVPVGFDYDRLIAPLVRDRRTVDRVVLLEGAVGSEANVEYSRNLGAKLEKDFRNLLGAETERYGVADVYDYGAAFEQAFDLINAELDAGNEVWVNVSSMPRVVSFAFATAAHSIAVERADDRDRVHTYYTAPEKYLETELAEELRAGADLLADVLDGEADDERVAERLDAARDLLAEFDERGTTIGAKELGGSHIVELPVASFSNVKPFEELILFTLGDHGEFESVSELAGTLARELGEEYTDSFRSKVIYNVDRLGPGGKGYIEQEEQGKSYRTRLSRIGELWVRSHTADGEGE
;
A
#
# COMPACT_ATOMS: atom_id res chain seq x y z
N MET A 1 -8.73 -15.41 -8.39
CA MET A 1 -7.71 -15.69 -7.36
C MET A 1 -7.15 -14.36 -6.88
N GLN A 2 -6.62 -14.27 -5.66
CA GLN A 2 -5.89 -13.09 -5.16
C GLN A 2 -4.39 -13.26 -5.42
N THR A 3 -3.88 -12.49 -6.38
CA THR A 3 -2.46 -12.46 -6.76
C THR A 3 -1.77 -11.26 -6.11
N HIS A 4 -0.74 -11.51 -5.31
CA HIS A 4 0.10 -10.46 -4.75
C HIS A 4 1.34 -10.24 -5.61
N ILE A 5 1.55 -9.02 -6.07
CA ILE A 5 2.78 -8.61 -6.77
C ILE A 5 3.67 -7.91 -5.77
N VAL A 6 4.84 -8.51 -5.50
CA VAL A 6 5.70 -8.15 -4.38
C VAL A 6 7.12 -7.89 -4.87
N PRO A 7 7.45 -6.62 -5.18
CA PRO A 7 8.81 -6.13 -5.25
C PRO A 7 9.61 -6.45 -3.98
N VAL A 8 10.59 -7.35 -4.09
CA VAL A 8 11.44 -7.80 -2.99
C VAL A 8 12.67 -6.92 -2.89
N GLY A 9 12.77 -6.16 -1.79
CA GLY A 9 13.97 -5.40 -1.43
C GLY A 9 14.75 -6.13 -0.34
N PHE A 10 15.07 -5.39 0.73
CA PHE A 10 15.79 -5.91 1.89
C PHE A 10 14.88 -6.11 3.11
N ASP A 11 13.55 -6.22 2.94
CA ASP A 11 12.63 -6.44 4.07
C ASP A 11 11.92 -7.79 3.96
N TYR A 12 11.90 -8.54 5.05
CA TYR A 12 11.14 -9.79 5.15
C TYR A 12 9.74 -9.54 5.76
N ASP A 13 9.72 -8.98 6.98
CA ASP A 13 8.50 -8.94 7.81
C ASP A 13 7.37 -8.18 7.13
N ARG A 14 7.68 -7.04 6.49
CA ARG A 14 6.70 -6.17 5.82
C ARG A 14 6.04 -6.81 4.59
N LEU A 15 6.61 -7.88 4.06
CA LEU A 15 6.11 -8.54 2.85
C LEU A 15 5.12 -9.67 3.16
N ILE A 16 5.31 -10.37 4.29
CA ILE A 16 4.52 -11.56 4.62
C ILE A 16 3.76 -11.47 5.95
N ALA A 17 4.33 -10.84 6.99
CA ALA A 17 3.73 -10.80 8.33
C ALA A 17 2.33 -10.15 8.34
N PRO A 18 2.05 -9.05 7.62
CA PRO A 18 0.71 -8.47 7.54
C PRO A 18 -0.33 -9.46 7.01
N LEU A 19 0.04 -10.23 5.99
CA LEU A 19 -0.88 -11.17 5.31
C LEU A 19 -1.26 -12.32 6.24
N VAL A 20 -0.30 -12.81 7.02
CA VAL A 20 -0.52 -13.85 8.04
C VAL A 20 -1.33 -13.29 9.22
N ARG A 21 -0.94 -12.13 9.77
CA ARG A 21 -1.59 -11.52 10.95
C ARG A 21 -3.05 -11.15 10.67
N ASP A 22 -3.32 -10.56 9.51
CA ASP A 22 -4.67 -10.14 9.11
C ASP A 22 -5.46 -11.30 8.45
N ARG A 23 -4.90 -12.51 8.37
CA ARG A 23 -5.52 -13.70 7.76
C ARG A 23 -6.04 -13.44 6.34
N ARG A 24 -5.24 -12.73 5.54
CA ARG A 24 -5.57 -12.42 4.15
C ARG A 24 -5.51 -13.69 3.30
N THR A 25 -6.42 -13.79 2.35
CA THR A 25 -6.34 -14.82 1.30
C THR A 25 -5.20 -14.46 0.37
N VAL A 26 -4.34 -15.42 0.06
CA VAL A 26 -3.23 -15.24 -0.88
C VAL A 26 -3.15 -16.52 -1.71
N ASP A 27 -3.71 -16.47 -2.92
CA ASP A 27 -3.73 -17.64 -3.80
C ASP A 27 -2.42 -17.76 -4.57
N ARG A 28 -1.85 -16.62 -4.98
CA ARG A 28 -0.60 -16.57 -5.76
C ARG A 28 0.24 -15.35 -5.37
N VAL A 29 1.56 -15.50 -5.46
CA VAL A 29 2.54 -14.43 -5.22
C VAL A 29 3.56 -14.38 -6.35
N VAL A 30 3.73 -13.19 -6.91
CA VAL A 30 4.77 -12.85 -7.88
C VAL A 30 5.83 -12.03 -7.15
N LEU A 31 6.96 -12.67 -6.83
CA LEU A 31 8.11 -12.06 -6.19
C LEU A 31 9.03 -11.45 -7.24
N LEU A 32 9.28 -10.15 -7.16
CA LEU A 32 10.18 -9.47 -8.10
C LEU A 32 11.53 -9.22 -7.44
N GLU A 33 12.59 -9.79 -8.01
CA GLU A 33 13.96 -9.70 -7.51
C GLU A 33 14.75 -8.73 -8.38
N GLY A 34 15.28 -7.66 -7.78
CA GLY A 34 16.12 -6.68 -8.47
C GLY A 34 17.57 -6.84 -8.06
N ALA A 35 18.50 -6.64 -9.00
CA ALA A 35 19.91 -6.52 -8.65
C ALA A 35 20.17 -5.11 -8.10
N VAL A 36 20.42 -4.99 -6.79
CA VAL A 36 20.72 -3.69 -6.15
C VAL A 36 22.17 -3.65 -5.70
N GLY A 37 23.03 -2.92 -6.41
CA GLY A 37 24.39 -2.63 -5.94
C GLY A 37 25.38 -3.80 -6.11
N SER A 38 26.00 -4.26 -5.02
CA SER A 38 27.12 -5.22 -5.05
C SER A 38 26.68 -6.67 -5.26
N GLU A 39 27.61 -7.57 -5.62
CA GLU A 39 27.34 -9.01 -5.71
C GLU A 39 26.78 -9.59 -4.40
N ALA A 40 27.27 -9.12 -3.24
CA ALA A 40 26.79 -9.53 -1.93
C ALA A 40 25.32 -9.14 -1.71
N ASN A 41 24.91 -7.94 -2.16
CA ASN A 41 23.51 -7.53 -2.10
C ASN A 41 22.61 -8.39 -2.99
N VAL A 42 23.10 -8.76 -4.18
CA VAL A 42 22.36 -9.66 -5.08
C VAL A 42 22.19 -11.04 -4.46
N GLU A 43 23.23 -11.58 -3.83
CA GLU A 43 23.16 -12.85 -3.10
C GLU A 43 22.17 -12.77 -1.93
N TYR A 44 22.24 -11.69 -1.15
CA TYR A 44 21.33 -11.43 -0.05
C TYR A 44 19.87 -11.37 -0.52
N SER A 45 19.56 -10.56 -1.54
CA SER A 45 18.20 -10.46 -2.10
C SER A 45 17.69 -11.80 -2.63
N ARG A 46 18.54 -12.63 -3.24
CA ARG A 46 18.18 -13.98 -3.68
C ARG A 46 17.87 -14.92 -2.50
N ASN A 47 18.67 -14.87 -1.43
CA ASN A 47 18.44 -15.68 -0.24
C ASN A 47 17.12 -15.29 0.44
N LEU A 48 16.87 -13.98 0.56
CA LEU A 48 15.62 -13.45 1.09
C LEU A 48 14.41 -13.82 0.21
N GLY A 49 14.55 -13.70 -1.11
CA GLY A 49 13.52 -14.13 -2.07
C GLY A 49 13.20 -15.62 -1.96
N ALA A 50 14.21 -16.48 -1.83
CA ALA A 50 14.02 -17.92 -1.62
C ALA A 50 13.35 -18.25 -0.29
N LYS A 51 13.69 -17.52 0.78
CA LYS A 51 13.03 -17.63 2.09
C LYS A 51 11.56 -17.24 1.99
N LEU A 52 11.25 -16.07 1.43
CA LEU A 52 9.88 -15.60 1.19
C LEU A 52 9.08 -16.60 0.36
N GLU A 53 9.63 -17.11 -0.74
CA GLU A 53 8.98 -18.12 -1.57
C GLU A 53 8.54 -19.35 -0.74
N LYS A 54 9.44 -19.85 0.10
CA LYS A 54 9.17 -20.99 0.98
C LYS A 54 8.08 -20.66 2.01
N ASP A 55 8.13 -19.47 2.61
CA ASP A 55 7.22 -19.10 3.68
C ASP A 55 5.82 -18.72 3.15
N PHE A 56 5.72 -18.11 1.97
CA PHE A 56 4.44 -17.94 1.27
C PHE A 56 3.77 -19.29 0.97
N ARG A 57 4.53 -20.27 0.49
CA ARG A 57 4.01 -21.64 0.27
C ARG A 57 3.59 -22.31 1.57
N ASN A 58 4.42 -22.24 2.62
CA ASN A 58 4.18 -22.98 3.86
C ASN A 58 3.11 -22.36 4.77
N LEU A 59 3.10 -21.04 4.89
CA LEU A 59 2.23 -20.32 5.83
C LEU A 59 0.90 -19.93 5.22
N LEU A 60 0.89 -19.61 3.91
CA LEU A 60 -0.29 -19.09 3.22
C LEU A 60 -0.83 -20.05 2.16
N GLY A 61 -0.10 -21.12 1.80
CA GLY A 61 -0.52 -22.08 0.78
C GLY A 61 -0.51 -21.50 -0.64
N ALA A 62 0.16 -20.36 -0.84
CA ALA A 62 0.14 -19.64 -2.11
C ALA A 62 1.03 -20.30 -3.16
N GLU A 63 0.61 -20.23 -4.43
CA GLU A 63 1.50 -20.46 -5.56
C GLU A 63 2.54 -19.34 -5.64
N THR A 64 3.78 -19.64 -5.98
CA THR A 64 4.86 -18.64 -5.99
C THR A 64 5.62 -18.65 -7.30
N GLU A 65 5.87 -17.47 -7.85
CA GLU A 65 6.70 -17.27 -9.03
C GLU A 65 7.69 -16.12 -8.81
N ARG A 66 8.86 -16.21 -9.44
CA ARG A 66 9.93 -15.22 -9.31
C ARG A 66 10.28 -14.62 -10.66
N TYR A 67 10.36 -13.30 -10.73
CA TYR A 67 10.82 -12.57 -11.91
C TYR A 67 11.95 -11.60 -11.55
N GLY A 68 12.83 -11.35 -12.51
CA GLY A 68 13.87 -10.33 -12.37
C GLY A 68 13.36 -8.93 -12.72
N VAL A 69 13.83 -7.92 -11.99
CA VAL A 69 13.79 -6.51 -12.41
C VAL A 69 15.16 -6.16 -12.97
N ALA A 70 15.24 -5.84 -14.26
CA ALA A 70 16.50 -5.69 -14.98
C ALA A 70 17.35 -4.51 -14.45
N ASP A 71 16.70 -3.38 -14.19
CA ASP A 71 17.31 -2.21 -13.55
C ASP A 71 16.31 -1.59 -12.57
N VAL A 72 16.65 -1.64 -11.28
CA VAL A 72 15.82 -1.08 -10.19
C VAL A 72 15.79 0.45 -10.17
N TYR A 73 16.62 1.11 -10.98
CA TYR A 73 16.69 2.55 -11.12
C TYR A 73 16.02 3.05 -12.40
N ASP A 74 15.62 2.16 -13.31
CA ASP A 74 14.84 2.50 -14.49
C ASP A 74 13.34 2.50 -14.17
N TYR A 75 12.82 3.70 -13.91
CA TYR A 75 11.40 3.91 -13.66
C TYR A 75 10.53 3.43 -14.83
N GLY A 76 10.95 3.69 -16.07
CA GLY A 76 10.15 3.39 -17.27
C GLY A 76 10.02 1.89 -17.47
N ALA A 77 11.14 1.17 -17.40
CA ALA A 77 11.15 -0.28 -17.51
C ALA A 77 10.39 -0.95 -16.35
N ALA A 78 10.55 -0.46 -15.12
CA ALA A 78 9.79 -0.96 -13.97
C ALA A 78 8.28 -0.71 -14.14
N PHE A 79 7.89 0.44 -14.69
CA PHE A 79 6.48 0.77 -14.97
C PHE A 79 5.90 -0.16 -16.04
N GLU A 80 6.58 -0.35 -17.17
CA GLU A 80 6.15 -1.24 -18.24
C GLU A 80 5.98 -2.68 -17.72
N GLN A 81 6.95 -3.19 -16.96
CA GLN A 81 6.87 -4.51 -16.35
C GLN A 81 5.69 -4.63 -15.38
N ALA A 82 5.49 -3.64 -14.50
CA ALA A 82 4.35 -3.62 -13.58
C ALA A 82 3.02 -3.61 -14.35
N PHE A 83 2.92 -2.77 -15.38
CA PHE A 83 1.72 -2.60 -16.18
C PHE A 83 1.34 -3.90 -16.89
N ASP A 84 2.31 -4.58 -17.49
CA ASP A 84 2.10 -5.86 -18.17
C ASP A 84 1.70 -6.97 -17.18
N LEU A 85 2.40 -7.08 -16.04
CA LEU A 85 2.09 -8.08 -15.01
C LEU A 85 0.67 -7.89 -14.45
N ILE A 86 0.30 -6.67 -14.08
CA ILE A 86 -1.02 -6.39 -13.50
C ILE A 86 -2.12 -6.69 -14.54
N ASN A 87 -1.97 -6.24 -15.78
CA ASN A 87 -2.97 -6.51 -16.82
C ASN A 87 -3.11 -8.01 -17.12
N ALA A 88 -2.01 -8.76 -17.18
CA ALA A 88 -2.05 -10.20 -17.40
C ALA A 88 -2.86 -10.93 -16.31
N GLU A 89 -2.70 -10.52 -15.04
CA GLU A 89 -3.50 -11.06 -13.94
C GLU A 89 -4.98 -10.68 -14.05
N LEU A 90 -5.28 -9.42 -14.37
CA LEU A 90 -6.67 -8.97 -14.53
C LEU A 90 -7.38 -9.69 -15.68
N ASP A 91 -6.69 -9.90 -16.81
CA ASP A 91 -7.18 -10.62 -17.99
C ASP A 91 -7.40 -12.10 -17.71
N ALA A 92 -6.64 -12.68 -16.77
CA ALA A 92 -6.86 -14.03 -16.25
C ALA A 92 -8.05 -14.11 -15.26
N GLY A 93 -8.69 -12.98 -14.92
CA GLY A 93 -9.80 -12.93 -13.97
C GLY A 93 -9.35 -12.85 -12.50
N ASN A 94 -8.10 -12.48 -12.23
CA ASN A 94 -7.57 -12.38 -10.87
C ASN A 94 -7.73 -10.97 -10.27
N GLU A 95 -7.76 -10.91 -8.95
CA GLU A 95 -7.65 -9.70 -8.15
C GLU A 95 -6.17 -9.47 -7.83
N VAL A 96 -5.69 -8.24 -7.92
CA VAL A 96 -4.27 -7.91 -7.87
C VAL A 96 -3.97 -7.01 -6.67
N TRP A 97 -3.00 -7.43 -5.85
CA TRP A 97 -2.53 -6.72 -4.68
C TRP A 97 -1.05 -6.38 -4.81
N VAL A 98 -0.73 -5.10 -5.02
CA VAL A 98 0.63 -4.60 -5.24
C VAL A 98 1.21 -4.10 -3.92
N ASN A 99 2.26 -4.77 -3.43
CA ASN A 99 2.97 -4.35 -2.22
C ASN A 99 4.11 -3.38 -2.56
N VAL A 100 4.07 -2.15 -2.06
CA VAL A 100 5.11 -1.13 -2.34
C VAL A 100 6.06 -0.88 -1.17
N SER A 101 6.20 -1.87 -0.29
CA SER A 101 6.90 -1.70 0.99
C SER A 101 8.43 -1.75 0.88
N SER A 102 9.01 -2.70 0.15
CA SER A 102 10.42 -3.09 0.37
C SER A 102 11.43 -2.64 -0.70
N MET A 103 11.04 -2.58 -1.98
CA MET A 103 12.00 -2.24 -3.04
C MET A 103 12.41 -0.76 -3.05
N PRO A 104 13.50 -0.41 -3.78
CA PRO A 104 13.88 0.97 -4.03
C PRO A 104 12.68 1.81 -4.49
N ARG A 105 12.63 3.05 -4.03
CA ARG A 105 11.48 3.96 -4.26
C ARG A 105 11.09 4.08 -5.73
N VAL A 106 12.06 4.01 -6.65
CA VAL A 106 11.81 4.07 -8.10
C VAL A 106 10.87 2.95 -8.54
N VAL A 107 11.16 1.70 -8.16
CA VAL A 107 10.30 0.55 -8.46
C VAL A 107 8.97 0.67 -7.73
N SER A 108 8.98 0.97 -6.43
CA SER A 108 7.74 1.11 -5.65
C SER A 108 6.79 2.16 -6.23
N PHE A 109 7.30 3.31 -6.68
CA PHE A 109 6.49 4.35 -7.33
C PHE A 109 6.06 3.95 -8.74
N ALA A 110 6.90 3.27 -9.51
CA ALA A 110 6.52 2.78 -10.83
C ALA A 110 5.36 1.78 -10.73
N PHE A 111 5.44 0.84 -9.79
CA PHE A 111 4.41 -0.17 -9.54
C PHE A 111 3.09 0.44 -9.02
N ALA A 112 3.17 1.37 -8.04
CA ALA A 112 2.00 2.10 -7.59
C ALA A 112 1.34 2.90 -8.72
N THR A 113 2.15 3.55 -9.55
CA THR A 113 1.66 4.37 -10.66
C THR A 113 1.02 3.51 -11.74
N ALA A 114 1.61 2.35 -12.08
CA ALA A 114 1.03 1.40 -13.03
C ALA A 114 -0.32 0.87 -12.52
N ALA A 115 -0.40 0.44 -11.26
CA ALA A 115 -1.63 -0.01 -10.63
C ALA A 115 -2.71 1.08 -10.66
N HIS A 116 -2.35 2.32 -10.32
CA HIS A 116 -3.27 3.46 -10.39
C HIS A 116 -3.73 3.77 -11.82
N SER A 117 -2.82 3.79 -12.79
CA SER A 117 -3.16 3.99 -14.20
C SER A 117 -4.16 2.95 -14.69
N ILE A 118 -3.91 1.68 -14.39
CA ILE A 118 -4.79 0.56 -14.76
C ILE A 118 -6.15 0.70 -14.09
N ALA A 119 -6.20 1.02 -12.81
CA ALA A 119 -7.46 1.22 -12.08
C ALA A 119 -8.28 2.41 -12.60
N VAL A 120 -7.65 3.39 -13.26
CA VAL A 120 -8.32 4.50 -13.95
C VAL A 120 -8.75 4.12 -15.36
N GLU A 121 -7.91 3.41 -16.12
CA GLU A 121 -8.18 3.02 -17.51
C GLU A 121 -9.21 1.87 -17.62
N ARG A 122 -9.21 0.95 -16.66
CA ARG A 122 -10.11 -0.21 -16.57
C ARG A 122 -11.10 -0.02 -15.42
N ALA A 123 -12.05 0.89 -15.59
CA ALA A 123 -12.99 1.27 -14.53
C ALA A 123 -13.77 0.07 -13.94
N ASP A 124 -14.10 -0.92 -14.79
CA ASP A 124 -14.80 -2.15 -14.39
C ASP A 124 -13.93 -3.11 -13.55
N ASP A 125 -12.60 -2.95 -13.59
CA ASP A 125 -11.63 -3.73 -12.80
C ASP A 125 -11.04 -2.91 -11.63
N ARG A 126 -11.53 -1.69 -11.40
CA ARG A 126 -10.95 -0.75 -10.42
C ARG A 126 -10.95 -1.28 -9.00
N ASP A 127 -11.99 -2.00 -8.62
CA ASP A 127 -12.14 -2.65 -7.31
C ASP A 127 -11.33 -3.95 -7.19
N ARG A 128 -10.65 -4.38 -8.25
CA ARG A 128 -9.79 -5.57 -8.30
C ARG A 128 -8.30 -5.25 -8.27
N VAL A 129 -7.93 -3.97 -8.22
CA VAL A 129 -6.52 -3.51 -8.21
C VAL A 129 -6.26 -2.72 -6.94
N HIS A 130 -5.47 -3.32 -6.05
CA HIS A 130 -5.13 -2.75 -4.76
C HIS A 130 -3.64 -2.45 -4.72
N THR A 131 -3.27 -1.27 -4.23
CA THR A 131 -1.88 -0.94 -3.92
C THR A 131 -1.78 -0.71 -2.42
N TYR A 132 -0.77 -1.30 -1.77
CA TYR A 132 -0.68 -1.20 -0.33
C TYR A 132 0.73 -1.09 0.21
N TYR A 133 0.80 -0.52 1.41
CA TYR A 133 2.02 -0.30 2.16
C TYR A 133 1.89 -0.88 3.58
N THR A 134 2.97 -1.47 4.07
CA THR A 134 3.10 -1.89 5.46
C THR A 134 4.17 -1.07 6.16
N ALA A 135 3.79 -0.45 7.28
CA ALA A 135 4.73 0.25 8.15
C ALA A 135 5.50 -0.76 9.02
N PRO A 136 6.82 -0.61 9.18
CA PRO A 136 7.57 -1.41 10.14
C PRO A 136 7.28 -0.99 11.58
N GLU A 137 7.54 -1.89 12.52
CA GLU A 137 7.60 -1.56 13.96
C GLU A 137 8.93 -0.86 14.30
N LYS A 138 10.02 -1.27 13.64
CA LYS A 138 11.39 -0.80 13.89
C LYS A 138 12.26 -0.84 12.62
N TYR A 139 13.23 0.07 12.54
CA TYR A 139 14.27 0.15 11.51
C TYR A 139 15.61 -0.28 12.10
N LEU A 140 16.29 -1.26 11.49
CA LEU A 140 17.56 -1.79 12.00
C LEU A 140 18.77 -0.93 11.59
N GLU A 141 18.64 -0.07 10.59
CA GLU A 141 19.76 0.72 10.07
C GLU A 141 20.39 1.62 11.12
N THR A 142 19.60 2.13 12.06
CA THR A 142 20.11 2.94 13.18
C THR A 142 20.92 2.10 14.16
N GLU A 143 20.46 0.89 14.46
CA GLU A 143 21.19 -0.03 15.36
C GLU A 143 22.46 -0.55 14.71
N LEU A 144 22.43 -0.86 13.41
CA LEU A 144 23.64 -1.22 12.65
C LEU A 144 24.67 -0.08 12.68
N ALA A 145 24.22 1.16 12.54
CA ALA A 145 25.11 2.32 12.61
C ALA A 145 25.67 2.58 14.02
N GLU A 146 24.84 2.43 15.06
CA GLU A 146 25.27 2.48 16.46
C GLU A 146 26.29 1.36 16.74
N GLU A 147 26.00 0.16 16.25
CA GLU A 147 26.85 -0.99 16.47
C GLU A 147 28.21 -0.83 15.78
N LEU A 148 28.22 -0.32 14.54
CA LEU A 148 29.45 -0.03 13.80
C LEU A 148 30.30 1.04 14.50
N ARG A 149 29.67 2.10 15.03
CA ARG A 149 30.38 3.16 15.77
C ARG A 149 31.03 2.62 17.03
N ALA A 150 30.28 1.92 17.87
CA ALA A 150 30.84 1.34 19.08
C ALA A 150 31.87 0.23 18.77
N GLY A 151 31.76 -0.46 17.62
CA GLY A 151 32.82 -1.33 17.11
C GLY A 151 34.09 -0.58 16.73
N ALA A 152 33.98 0.58 16.07
CA ALA A 152 35.12 1.42 15.74
C ALA A 152 35.81 1.98 17.00
N ASP A 153 35.04 2.41 18.00
CA ASP A 153 35.56 2.87 19.29
C ASP A 153 36.31 1.74 20.01
N LEU A 154 35.74 0.53 20.05
CA LEU A 154 36.43 -0.64 20.61
C LEU A 154 37.74 -0.94 19.87
N LEU A 155 37.76 -0.87 18.54
CA LEU A 155 38.99 -1.10 17.77
C LEU A 155 40.07 -0.07 18.09
N ALA A 156 39.70 1.18 18.38
CA ALA A 156 40.64 2.20 18.84
C ALA A 156 41.22 1.82 20.21
N ASP A 157 40.36 1.45 21.17
CA ASP A 157 40.81 1.04 22.51
C ASP A 157 41.71 -0.21 22.47
N VAL A 158 41.47 -1.15 21.54
CA VAL A 158 42.34 -2.31 21.31
C VAL A 158 43.72 -1.87 20.80
N LEU A 159 43.79 -0.88 19.90
CA LEU A 159 45.06 -0.36 19.39
C LEU A 159 45.87 0.36 20.47
N ASP A 160 45.18 1.07 21.38
CA ASP A 160 45.80 1.77 22.51
C ASP A 160 46.13 0.84 23.69
N GLY A 161 45.71 -0.43 23.61
CA GLY A 161 45.94 -1.44 24.66
C GLY A 161 45.05 -1.24 25.90
N GLU A 162 43.94 -0.53 25.74
CA GLU A 162 42.98 -0.17 26.79
C GLU A 162 41.75 -1.10 26.82
N ALA A 163 41.58 -1.94 25.81
CA ALA A 163 40.50 -2.93 25.75
C ALA A 163 40.87 -4.24 26.48
N ASP A 164 39.92 -4.79 27.24
CA ASP A 164 40.01 -6.13 27.80
C ASP A 164 39.25 -7.17 26.94
N ASP A 165 39.60 -8.45 27.12
CA ASP A 165 39.04 -9.56 26.35
C ASP A 165 37.52 -9.74 26.58
N GLU A 166 37.02 -9.37 27.77
CA GLU A 166 35.60 -9.49 28.13
C GLU A 166 34.75 -8.50 27.31
N ARG A 167 35.19 -7.24 27.24
CA ARG A 167 34.54 -6.21 26.43
C ARG A 167 34.61 -6.54 24.94
N VAL A 168 35.69 -7.15 24.46
CA VAL A 168 35.80 -7.62 23.07
C VAL A 168 34.80 -8.75 22.79
N ALA A 169 34.66 -9.70 23.71
CA ALA A 169 33.72 -10.81 23.56
C ALA A 169 32.25 -10.32 23.56
N GLU A 170 31.88 -9.46 24.51
CA GLU A 170 30.54 -8.87 24.60
C GLU A 170 30.18 -8.12 23.31
N ARG A 171 31.12 -7.34 22.78
CA ARG A 171 30.92 -6.62 21.52
C ARG A 171 30.74 -7.54 20.32
N LEU A 172 31.55 -8.60 20.25
CA LEU A 172 31.49 -9.57 19.17
C LEU A 172 30.15 -10.32 19.18
N ASP A 173 29.65 -10.68 20.35
CA ASP A 173 28.36 -11.35 20.50
C ASP A 173 27.21 -10.40 20.11
N ALA A 174 27.22 -9.14 20.57
CA ALA A 174 26.23 -8.14 20.16
C ALA A 174 26.21 -7.92 18.63
N ALA A 175 27.37 -7.83 18.00
CA ALA A 175 27.47 -7.68 16.55
C ALA A 175 26.94 -8.91 15.80
N ARG A 176 27.20 -10.12 16.30
CA ARG A 176 26.68 -11.36 15.72
C ARG A 176 25.18 -11.49 15.87
N ASP A 177 24.64 -11.13 17.02
CA ASP A 177 23.19 -11.15 17.26
C ASP A 177 22.47 -10.17 16.34
N LEU A 178 23.00 -8.95 16.18
CA LEU A 178 22.42 -7.98 15.25
C LEU A 178 22.54 -8.42 13.78
N LEU A 179 23.67 -9.01 13.38
CA LEU A 179 23.82 -9.58 12.03
C LEU A 179 22.85 -10.73 11.80
N ALA A 180 22.65 -11.61 12.79
CA ALA A 180 21.68 -12.69 12.69
C ALA A 180 20.24 -12.16 12.56
N GLU A 181 19.89 -11.09 13.27
CA GLU A 181 18.59 -10.44 13.13
C GLU A 181 18.42 -9.79 11.74
N PHE A 182 19.45 -9.11 11.24
CA PHE A 182 19.47 -8.54 9.90
C PHE A 182 19.36 -9.62 8.81
N ASP A 183 20.07 -10.74 8.94
CA ASP A 183 20.01 -11.86 7.97
C ASP A 183 18.66 -12.56 7.99
N GLU A 184 18.00 -12.62 9.15
CA GLU A 184 16.69 -13.25 9.29
C GLU A 184 15.55 -12.35 8.79
N ARG A 185 15.60 -11.04 9.07
CA ARG A 185 14.45 -10.13 8.90
C ARG A 185 14.65 -9.02 7.88
N GLY A 186 15.88 -8.70 7.52
CA GLY A 186 16.17 -7.57 6.65
C GLY A 186 16.45 -6.27 7.38
N THR A 187 16.20 -5.15 6.71
CA THR A 187 16.41 -3.79 7.23
C THR A 187 15.35 -3.35 8.23
N THR A 188 14.22 -4.05 8.31
CA THR A 188 13.11 -3.68 9.20
C THR A 188 12.55 -4.87 9.96
N ILE A 189 11.91 -4.57 11.10
CA ILE A 189 11.28 -5.56 11.95
C ILE A 189 9.78 -5.28 12.08
N GLY A 190 9.02 -6.35 11.99
CA GLY A 190 7.61 -6.41 12.29
C GLY A 190 6.74 -5.70 11.25
N ALA A 191 5.44 -5.71 11.55
CA ALA A 191 4.43 -4.99 10.81
C ALA A 191 3.61 -4.23 11.85
N LYS A 192 3.58 -2.91 11.75
CA LYS A 192 2.86 -2.07 12.69
C LYS A 192 1.37 -2.03 12.32
N GLU A 193 0.52 -2.32 13.28
CA GLU A 193 -0.93 -2.15 13.12
C GLU A 193 -1.28 -0.65 13.11
N LEU A 194 -2.02 -0.23 12.08
CA LEU A 194 -2.49 1.12 11.87
C LEU A 194 -3.99 1.08 11.53
N GLY A 195 -4.83 1.63 12.41
CA GLY A 195 -6.27 1.70 12.16
C GLY A 195 -6.96 0.33 12.08
N GLY A 196 -6.48 -0.68 12.81
CA GLY A 196 -7.08 -2.02 12.85
C GLY A 196 -6.58 -2.99 11.77
N SER A 197 -5.61 -2.59 10.95
CA SER A 197 -4.97 -3.47 9.96
C SER A 197 -3.46 -3.24 9.91
N HIS A 198 -2.72 -4.27 9.50
CA HIS A 198 -1.28 -4.19 9.23
C HIS A 198 -0.96 -3.70 7.81
N ILE A 199 -2.00 -3.45 7.02
CA ILE A 199 -1.92 -3.00 5.63
C ILE A 199 -2.61 -1.65 5.51
N VAL A 200 -1.92 -0.68 4.92
CA VAL A 200 -2.47 0.60 4.53
C VAL A 200 -2.64 0.61 3.02
N GLU A 201 -3.88 0.50 2.56
CA GLU A 201 -4.20 0.61 1.14
C GLU A 201 -4.09 2.06 0.67
N LEU A 202 -3.41 2.25 -0.46
CA LEU A 202 -3.27 3.54 -1.12
C LEU A 202 -4.49 3.74 -2.02
N PRO A 203 -5.28 4.80 -1.79
CA PRO A 203 -6.51 5.01 -2.54
C PRO A 203 -6.21 5.43 -3.98
N VAL A 204 -6.93 4.82 -4.93
CA VAL A 204 -6.89 5.22 -6.35
C VAL A 204 -7.72 6.48 -6.56
N ALA A 205 -7.09 7.56 -6.97
CA ALA A 205 -7.76 8.81 -7.31
C ALA A 205 -7.95 8.96 -8.83
N SER A 206 -9.19 9.12 -9.30
CA SER A 206 -9.44 9.74 -10.60
C SER A 206 -9.34 11.25 -10.40
N PHE A 207 -8.26 11.87 -10.88
CA PHE A 207 -8.04 13.33 -10.79
C PHE A 207 -8.93 14.10 -11.79
N SER A 208 -10.23 13.80 -11.77
CA SER A 208 -11.24 14.48 -12.59
C SER A 208 -11.83 15.66 -11.81
N ASN A 209 -11.79 16.87 -12.39
CA ASN A 209 -12.34 18.09 -11.77
C ASN A 209 -13.74 17.88 -11.21
N VAL A 210 -13.90 18.00 -9.88
CA VAL A 210 -15.18 17.99 -9.17
C VAL A 210 -15.94 19.27 -9.52
N LYS A 211 -17.22 19.13 -9.91
CA LYS A 211 -18.09 20.26 -10.26
C LYS A 211 -18.78 20.79 -9.00
N PRO A 212 -19.21 22.06 -8.96
CA PRO A 212 -19.81 22.66 -7.75
C PRO A 212 -20.96 21.86 -7.12
N PHE A 213 -21.83 21.25 -7.94
CA PHE A 213 -22.92 20.42 -7.39
C PHE A 213 -22.45 19.05 -6.89
N GLU A 214 -21.36 18.52 -7.47
CA GLU A 214 -20.72 17.30 -6.99
C GLU A 214 -20.00 17.55 -5.66
N GLU A 215 -19.38 18.73 -5.49
CA GLU A 215 -18.78 19.16 -4.21
C GLU A 215 -19.80 19.16 -3.07
N LEU A 216 -20.99 19.73 -3.32
CA LEU A 216 -22.08 19.72 -2.35
C LEU A 216 -22.46 18.30 -1.92
N ILE A 217 -22.54 17.36 -2.87
CA ILE A 217 -22.81 15.95 -2.56
C ILE A 217 -21.72 15.36 -1.68
N LEU A 218 -20.45 15.62 -1.99
CA LEU A 218 -19.32 15.10 -1.20
C LEU A 218 -19.29 15.67 0.21
N PHE A 219 -19.50 16.99 0.37
CA PHE A 219 -19.58 17.61 1.69
C PHE A 219 -20.76 17.08 2.51
N THR A 220 -21.96 16.97 1.94
CA THR A 220 -23.11 16.37 2.64
C THR A 220 -22.82 14.93 3.05
N LEU A 221 -22.18 14.12 2.21
CA LEU A 221 -21.76 12.76 2.63
C LEU A 221 -20.68 12.79 3.71
N GLY A 222 -19.78 13.78 3.69
CA GLY A 222 -18.77 13.97 4.74
C GLY A 222 -19.37 14.33 6.10
N ASP A 223 -20.41 15.17 6.11
CA ASP A 223 -21.07 15.63 7.33
C ASP A 223 -22.00 14.57 7.94
N HIS A 224 -22.69 13.80 7.11
CA HIS A 224 -23.71 12.85 7.54
C HIS A 224 -23.23 11.38 7.53
N GLY A 225 -22.09 11.09 6.91
CA GLY A 225 -21.51 9.75 6.81
C GLY A 225 -22.12 8.91 5.69
N GLU A 226 -23.18 8.16 5.98
CA GLU A 226 -23.83 7.27 5.02
C GLU A 226 -25.35 7.50 4.93
N PHE A 227 -25.93 7.24 3.76
CA PHE A 227 -27.37 7.28 3.53
C PHE A 227 -27.86 5.92 3.03
N GLU A 228 -29.06 5.52 3.43
CA GLU A 228 -29.68 4.24 3.03
C GLU A 228 -30.09 4.23 1.55
N SER A 229 -30.25 5.42 0.96
CA SER A 229 -30.51 5.56 -0.46
C SER A 229 -30.11 6.93 -1.02
N VAL A 230 -29.88 6.98 -2.34
CA VAL A 230 -29.69 8.25 -3.07
C VAL A 230 -30.90 9.20 -2.94
N SER A 231 -32.09 8.64 -2.71
CA SER A 231 -33.31 9.45 -2.56
C SER A 231 -33.33 10.19 -1.22
N GLU A 232 -32.80 9.56 -0.18
CA GLU A 232 -32.62 10.14 1.15
C GLU A 232 -31.56 11.24 1.12
N LEU A 233 -30.41 10.96 0.51
CA LEU A 233 -29.36 11.97 0.25
C LEU A 233 -29.94 13.18 -0.50
N ALA A 234 -30.72 12.97 -1.55
CA ALA A 234 -31.37 14.05 -2.28
C ALA A 234 -32.34 14.86 -1.40
N GLY A 235 -33.07 14.21 -0.48
CA GLY A 235 -33.97 14.90 0.45
C GLY A 235 -33.23 15.75 1.47
N THR A 236 -32.06 15.30 1.93
CA THR A 236 -31.18 16.08 2.82
C THR A 236 -30.56 17.26 2.08
N LEU A 237 -30.00 17.05 0.88
CA LEU A 237 -29.46 18.12 0.04
C LEU A 237 -30.49 19.21 -0.28
N ALA A 238 -31.73 18.83 -0.62
CA ALA A 238 -32.78 19.81 -0.90
C ALA A 238 -33.08 20.69 0.34
N ARG A 239 -33.15 20.08 1.53
CA ARG A 239 -33.36 20.81 2.80
C ARG A 239 -32.22 21.76 3.13
N GLU A 240 -30.97 21.33 2.94
CA GLU A 240 -29.79 22.14 3.25
C GLU A 240 -29.62 23.32 2.29
N LEU A 241 -29.95 23.12 1.02
CA LEU A 241 -29.88 24.16 -0.01
C LEU A 241 -31.10 25.12 0.00
N GLY A 242 -32.15 24.81 0.77
CA GLY A 242 -33.41 25.54 0.71
C GLY A 242 -34.14 25.37 -0.63
N GLU A 243 -33.87 24.28 -1.35
CA GLU A 243 -34.42 23.96 -2.66
C GLU A 243 -35.65 23.05 -2.52
N GLU A 244 -36.59 23.13 -3.48
CA GLU A 244 -37.76 22.26 -3.48
C GLU A 244 -37.38 20.82 -3.90
N TYR A 245 -37.80 19.83 -3.09
CA TYR A 245 -37.58 18.42 -3.42
C TYR A 245 -38.51 17.97 -4.56
N THR A 246 -38.03 18.15 -5.79
CA THR A 246 -38.72 17.77 -7.03
C THR A 246 -38.12 16.52 -7.65
N ASP A 247 -38.87 15.84 -8.54
CA ASP A 247 -38.35 14.71 -9.33
C ASP A 247 -37.14 15.11 -10.19
N SER A 248 -37.11 16.36 -10.67
CA SER A 248 -35.98 16.92 -11.42
C SER A 248 -34.74 17.05 -10.53
N PHE A 249 -34.90 17.58 -9.31
CA PHE A 249 -33.80 17.68 -8.34
C PHE A 249 -33.26 16.30 -7.98
N ARG A 250 -34.16 15.35 -7.66
CA ARG A 250 -33.78 13.96 -7.36
C ARG A 250 -33.00 13.32 -8.52
N SER A 251 -33.46 13.51 -9.76
CA SER A 251 -32.78 13.00 -10.96
C SER A 251 -31.38 13.60 -11.14
N LYS A 252 -31.22 14.90 -10.84
CA LYS A 252 -29.93 15.58 -10.84
C LYS A 252 -28.98 14.97 -9.80
N VAL A 253 -29.45 14.68 -8.58
CA VAL A 253 -28.63 14.03 -7.55
C VAL A 253 -28.21 12.64 -7.99
N ILE A 254 -29.14 11.80 -8.49
CA ILE A 254 -28.82 10.46 -8.99
C ILE A 254 -27.73 10.49 -10.06
N TYR A 255 -27.87 11.38 -11.04
CA TYR A 255 -26.88 11.53 -12.11
C TYR A 255 -25.48 11.92 -11.60
N ASN A 256 -25.39 12.79 -10.58
CA ASN A 256 -24.09 13.20 -10.04
C ASN A 256 -23.50 12.15 -9.08
N VAL A 257 -24.33 11.42 -8.33
CA VAL A 257 -23.89 10.28 -7.53
C VAL A 257 -23.30 9.18 -8.42
N ASP A 258 -23.97 8.86 -9.53
CA ASP A 258 -23.47 7.89 -10.53
C ASP A 258 -22.10 8.31 -11.10
N ARG A 259 -21.95 9.60 -11.46
CA ARG A 259 -20.66 10.16 -11.90
C ARG A 259 -19.58 10.17 -10.85
N LEU A 260 -19.95 10.33 -9.58
CA LEU A 260 -19.01 10.29 -8.46
C LEU A 260 -18.72 8.85 -8.01
N GLY A 261 -19.53 7.89 -8.44
CA GLY A 261 -19.43 6.48 -8.12
C GLY A 261 -18.30 5.74 -8.84
N PRO A 262 -18.24 4.41 -8.69
CA PRO A 262 -17.15 3.57 -9.18
C PRO A 262 -16.89 3.67 -10.69
N GLY A 263 -17.95 3.74 -11.51
CA GLY A 263 -17.85 3.87 -12.98
C GLY A 263 -17.50 5.28 -13.48
N GLY A 264 -17.30 6.23 -12.56
CA GLY A 264 -16.95 7.61 -12.88
C GLY A 264 -15.68 8.05 -12.15
N LYS A 265 -15.82 8.96 -11.19
CA LYS A 265 -14.68 9.56 -10.47
C LYS A 265 -14.26 8.75 -9.25
N GLY A 266 -15.14 7.89 -8.74
CA GLY A 266 -14.79 6.97 -7.69
C GLY A 266 -14.62 7.59 -6.30
N TYR A 267 -15.24 8.74 -6.04
CA TYR A 267 -15.30 9.39 -4.73
C TYR A 267 -16.40 8.80 -3.84
N ILE A 268 -17.40 8.13 -4.41
CA ILE A 268 -18.52 7.51 -3.71
C ILE A 268 -18.49 6.00 -3.92
N GLU A 269 -18.83 5.26 -2.87
CA GLU A 269 -19.14 3.83 -2.92
C GLU A 269 -20.64 3.62 -2.78
N GLN A 270 -21.16 2.62 -3.51
CA GLN A 270 -22.56 2.22 -3.45
C GLN A 270 -22.65 0.71 -3.19
N GLU A 271 -23.31 0.34 -2.10
CA GLU A 271 -23.53 -1.06 -1.73
C GLU A 271 -25.00 -1.42 -1.91
N GLU A 272 -25.27 -2.51 -2.63
CA GLU A 272 -26.63 -2.97 -2.89
C GLU A 272 -27.30 -3.45 -1.59
N GLN A 273 -28.45 -2.86 -1.27
CA GLN A 273 -29.31 -3.21 -0.13
C GLN A 273 -30.72 -3.51 -0.66
N GLY A 274 -30.91 -4.71 -1.22
CA GLY A 274 -32.18 -5.18 -1.73
C GLY A 274 -32.68 -4.44 -2.98
N LYS A 275 -33.39 -3.31 -2.80
CA LYS A 275 -33.88 -2.45 -3.91
C LYS A 275 -33.27 -1.04 -3.89
N SER A 276 -32.42 -0.74 -2.91
CA SER A 276 -31.73 0.53 -2.77
C SER A 276 -30.23 0.31 -2.76
N TYR A 277 -29.49 1.42 -2.88
CA TYR A 277 -28.04 1.44 -2.76
C TYR A 277 -27.66 2.32 -1.58
N ARG A 278 -27.05 1.72 -0.57
CA ARG A 278 -26.43 2.47 0.52
C ARG A 278 -25.27 3.27 -0.05
N THR A 279 -25.24 4.57 0.20
CA THR A 279 -24.34 5.51 -0.45
C THR A 279 -23.47 6.18 0.61
N ARG A 280 -22.14 6.11 0.45
CA ARG A 280 -21.15 6.68 1.36
C ARG A 280 -19.92 7.20 0.62
N LEU A 281 -19.09 8.00 1.28
CA LEU A 281 -17.77 8.33 0.73
C LEU A 281 -16.90 7.08 0.61
N SER A 282 -16.21 6.96 -0.52
CA SER A 282 -15.03 6.10 -0.62
C SER A 282 -13.87 6.68 0.20
N ARG A 283 -12.79 5.91 0.37
CA ARG A 283 -11.58 6.42 1.03
C ARG A 283 -11.01 7.67 0.37
N ILE A 284 -11.00 7.75 -0.97
CA ILE A 284 -10.54 8.96 -1.66
C ILE A 284 -11.53 10.12 -1.50
N GLY A 285 -12.83 9.83 -1.41
CA GLY A 285 -13.87 10.81 -1.08
C GLY A 285 -13.67 11.44 0.29
N GLU A 286 -13.40 10.63 1.31
CA GLU A 286 -13.07 11.11 2.67
C GLU A 286 -11.86 12.04 2.68
N LEU A 287 -10.79 11.65 1.98
CA LEU A 287 -9.58 12.47 1.87
C LEU A 287 -9.85 13.77 1.12
N TRP A 288 -10.65 13.71 0.04
CA TRP A 288 -11.04 14.89 -0.72
C TRP A 288 -11.82 15.87 0.16
N VAL A 289 -12.84 15.41 0.91
CA VAL A 289 -13.60 16.30 1.81
C VAL A 289 -12.66 16.91 2.84
N ARG A 290 -11.85 16.10 3.54
CA ARG A 290 -10.92 16.58 4.55
C ARG A 290 -9.93 17.63 4.03
N SER A 291 -9.49 17.52 2.78
CA SER A 291 -8.56 18.49 2.18
C SER A 291 -9.23 19.77 1.70
N HIS A 292 -10.55 19.77 1.50
CA HIS A 292 -11.32 20.92 1.00
C HIS A 292 -12.22 21.57 2.07
N THR A 293 -12.23 21.04 3.30
CA THR A 293 -12.88 21.67 4.47
C THR A 293 -11.92 22.64 5.20
N ALA A 294 -10.61 22.56 4.96
CA ALA A 294 -9.60 23.33 5.70
C ALA A 294 -9.47 24.82 5.32
N ASP A 295 -10.21 25.30 4.32
CA ASP A 295 -10.16 26.71 3.86
C ASP A 295 -11.10 27.67 4.65
N GLY A 296 -11.58 27.27 5.84
CA GLY A 296 -12.51 28.06 6.66
C GLY A 296 -11.97 28.65 7.97
N GLU A 297 -10.77 28.28 8.42
CA GLU A 297 -10.18 28.72 9.70
C GLU A 297 -8.77 29.30 9.54
N GLY A 298 -8.61 30.16 8.52
CA GLY A 298 -7.35 30.81 8.20
C GLY A 298 -7.52 32.24 7.68
N GLU A 299 -8.28 33.08 8.39
CA GLU A 299 -8.15 34.55 8.35
C GLU A 299 -7.89 35.11 9.75
#